data_AF-A0A929WB53-F1
#
_entry.id   AF-A0A929WB53-F1
#
_cell.length_a   1.000
_cell.length_b   1.000
_cell.length_c   1.000
_cell.angle_alpha   90.00
_cell.angle_beta   90.00
_cell.angle_gamma   90.00
#
_symmetry.space_group_name_H-M   'P 1'
#
loop_
_entity.id
_entity.type
_entity.pdbx_description
1 polymer ?
#
loop_
_entity_poly.entity_id
_entity_poly.type
_entity_poly.pdbx_seq_one_letter_code
_entity_poly.pdbx_strand_id
1 'polypeptide(L)'
;KVLADVSQLSWKAIREDESIKSFERKLSDPTLTQPDYPAWGVTLGAALGSGGFAVLFGGDWPSFIPAAISGFVGFTVRHFMLTNRFNFYMVTALTAFIATLTAWLMFLLLPEGFTKCPYHPFLCSALFLVPGVALINFLDDMLDNYLLVGLARLGNAALQIASMTFGIVLAVSVCGVTNFLGNLSMQPIISYWEAAIVTGISAMGFGMIFNVPRRSLPIVALLGVLGMCLRNFIAFDLHQGLILGSLAGATLISLLAVRFVHATRSPNHVLTIPGVIPMVPGILMYRGIFGFVHLGTDATEFMSAFGNLLNAGLIVLCLSIGVATPNIFVRRWIAKRRREELNALIAERRKRGKFVDLADFA
;
A
#
# COMPACT_ATOMS: atom_id res chain seq x y z
N LYS A 1 4.76 -2.87 12.26
CA LYS A 1 5.42 -3.03 13.58
C LYS A 1 5.35 -4.47 14.08
N VAL A 2 4.16 -4.99 14.44
CA VAL A 2 3.96 -6.33 15.04
C VAL A 2 4.75 -7.44 14.33
N LEU A 3 4.65 -7.52 13.00
CA LEU A 3 5.41 -8.49 12.18
C LEU A 3 6.93 -8.42 12.40
N ALA A 4 7.49 -7.21 12.53
CA ALA A 4 8.91 -7.02 12.78
C ALA A 4 9.29 -7.42 14.21
N ASP A 5 8.47 -7.06 15.19
CA ASP A 5 8.72 -7.35 16.60
C ASP A 5 8.59 -8.85 16.90
N VAL A 6 7.55 -9.50 16.37
CA VAL A 6 7.39 -10.97 16.45
C VAL A 6 8.56 -11.67 15.78
N SER A 7 8.99 -11.22 14.60
CA SER A 7 10.16 -11.80 13.93
C SER A 7 11.43 -11.68 14.77
N GLN A 8 11.65 -10.55 15.43
CA GLN A 8 12.79 -10.37 16.35
C GLN A 8 12.68 -11.25 17.59
N LEU A 9 11.49 -11.32 18.18
CA LEU A 9 11.22 -12.14 19.35
C LEU A 9 11.51 -13.62 19.05
N SER A 10 11.07 -14.15 17.90
CA SER A 10 11.34 -15.52 17.48
C SER A 10 12.84 -15.81 17.36
N TRP A 11 13.61 -14.91 16.73
CA TRP A 11 15.07 -15.09 16.63
C TRP A 11 15.79 -14.98 17.97
N LYS A 12 15.34 -14.07 18.84
CA LYS A 12 15.89 -13.91 20.19
C LYS A 12 15.66 -15.17 21.04
N ALA A 13 14.45 -15.72 20.99
CA ALA A 13 14.09 -16.95 21.70
C ALA A 13 14.94 -18.16 21.25
N ILE A 14 15.26 -18.24 19.96
CA ILE A 14 16.14 -19.29 19.41
C ILE A 14 17.61 -19.08 19.83
N ARG A 15 18.06 -17.83 20.02
CA ARG A 15 19.46 -17.56 20.40
C ARG A 15 19.70 -17.66 21.91
N GLU A 16 18.72 -17.28 22.72
CA GLU A 16 18.86 -17.17 24.17
C GLU A 16 18.31 -18.39 24.94
N ASP A 17 17.92 -19.47 24.24
CA ASP A 17 17.35 -20.68 24.84
C ASP A 17 16.15 -20.37 25.76
N GLU A 18 15.30 -19.43 25.33
CA GLU A 18 14.15 -19.01 26.13
C GLU A 18 13.14 -20.13 26.34
N SER A 19 12.60 -20.22 27.56
CA SER A 19 11.55 -21.16 27.89
C SER A 19 10.23 -20.79 27.21
N ILE A 20 9.39 -21.80 26.95
CA ILE A 20 8.05 -21.61 26.33
C ILE A 20 7.23 -20.60 27.12
N LYS A 21 7.22 -20.68 28.46
CA LYS A 21 6.51 -19.75 29.34
C LYS A 21 7.04 -18.31 29.24
N SER A 22 8.36 -18.13 29.12
CA SER A 22 8.96 -16.80 28.92
C SER A 22 8.55 -16.22 27.56
N PHE A 23 8.60 -17.05 26.51
CA PHE A 23 8.22 -16.64 25.17
C PHE A 23 6.73 -16.28 25.09
N GLU A 24 5.85 -17.09 25.68
CA GLU A 24 4.41 -16.82 25.77
C GLU A 24 4.12 -15.52 26.54
N ARG A 25 4.81 -15.29 27.67
CA ARG A 25 4.69 -14.04 28.43
C ARG A 25 5.12 -12.83 27.60
N LYS A 26 6.19 -12.95 26.82
CA LYS A 26 6.65 -11.86 25.94
C LYS A 26 5.71 -11.66 24.76
N LEU A 27 5.16 -12.73 24.18
CA LEU A 27 4.24 -12.67 23.06
C LEU A 27 2.87 -12.09 23.45
N SER A 28 2.44 -12.33 24.69
CA SER A 28 1.22 -11.77 25.28
C SER A 28 1.39 -10.35 25.82
N ASP A 29 2.59 -9.78 25.74
CA ASP A 29 2.84 -8.41 26.18
C ASP A 29 2.01 -7.41 25.33
N PRO A 30 1.10 -6.63 25.94
CA PRO A 30 0.27 -5.69 25.20
C PRO A 30 1.07 -4.61 24.47
N THR A 31 2.33 -4.35 24.84
CA THR A 31 3.21 -3.41 24.14
C THR A 31 3.53 -3.84 22.70
N LEU A 32 3.46 -5.13 22.37
CA LEU A 32 3.64 -5.65 21.00
C LEU A 32 2.58 -5.13 20.04
N THR A 33 1.35 -4.92 20.52
CA THR A 33 0.23 -4.47 19.68
C THR A 33 0.06 -2.94 19.68
N GLN A 34 0.80 -2.23 20.54
CA GLN A 34 0.73 -0.77 20.59
C GLN A 34 1.26 -0.14 19.29
N PRO A 35 0.51 0.80 18.68
CA PRO A 35 0.96 1.48 17.47
C PRO A 35 2.19 2.37 17.74
N ASP A 36 3.09 2.47 16.76
CA ASP A 36 4.28 3.34 16.84
C ASP A 36 3.94 4.82 16.59
N TYR A 37 2.78 5.09 16.01
CA TYR A 37 2.33 6.44 15.69
C TYR A 37 1.01 6.73 16.42
N PRO A 38 0.86 7.94 16.98
CA PRO A 38 -0.43 8.40 17.47
C PRO A 38 -1.41 8.56 16.30
N ALA A 39 -2.71 8.50 16.58
CA ALA A 39 -3.76 8.58 15.56
C ALA A 39 -3.62 9.82 14.65
N TRP A 40 -3.34 10.99 15.23
CA TRP A 40 -3.13 12.23 14.47
C TRP A 40 -1.93 12.15 13.51
N GLY A 41 -0.86 11.42 13.88
CA GLY A 41 0.32 11.24 13.06
C GLY A 41 0.03 10.36 11.84
N VAL A 42 -0.82 9.34 12.02
CA VAL A 42 -1.29 8.50 10.92
C VAL A 42 -2.22 9.29 9.98
N THR A 43 -3.11 10.12 10.53
CA THR A 43 -3.96 11.02 9.74
C THR A 43 -3.13 12.00 8.91
N LEU A 44 -2.07 12.58 9.50
CA LEU A 44 -1.13 13.43 8.77
C LEU A 44 -0.41 12.65 7.66
N GLY A 45 0.01 11.41 7.94
CA GLY A 45 0.56 10.52 6.93
C GLY A 45 -0.39 10.27 5.76
N ALA A 46 -1.68 10.06 6.03
CA ALA A 46 -2.70 9.92 4.99
C ALA A 46 -2.92 11.21 4.19
N ALA A 47 -2.93 12.36 4.85
CA ALA A 47 -3.01 13.67 4.19
C ALA A 47 -1.83 13.87 3.22
N LEU A 48 -0.60 13.64 3.69
CA LEU A 48 0.60 13.74 2.87
C LEU A 48 0.60 12.73 1.71
N GLY A 49 0.09 11.52 1.93
CA GLY A 49 -0.11 10.50 0.89
C GLY A 49 -1.08 10.94 -0.20
N SER A 50 -2.26 11.46 0.17
CA SER A 50 -3.25 11.96 -0.79
C SER A 50 -2.73 13.19 -1.55
N GLY A 51 -2.07 14.11 -0.85
CA GLY A 51 -1.43 15.27 -1.45
C GLY A 51 -0.39 14.86 -2.49
N GLY A 52 0.49 13.93 -2.12
CA GLY A 52 1.53 13.48 -3.04
C GLY A 52 0.99 12.70 -4.22
N PHE A 53 -0.10 11.94 -4.05
CA PHE A 53 -0.76 11.30 -5.18
C PHE A 53 -1.35 12.26 -6.20
N ALA A 54 -1.93 13.39 -5.75
CA ALA A 54 -2.44 14.39 -6.67
C ALA A 54 -1.36 14.87 -7.65
N VAL A 55 -0.15 15.12 -7.15
CA VAL A 55 0.97 15.55 -8.00
C VAL A 55 1.56 14.37 -8.82
N LEU A 56 1.67 13.17 -8.23
CA LEU A 56 2.23 12.00 -8.92
C LEU A 56 1.41 11.53 -10.13
N PHE A 57 0.09 11.71 -10.08
CA PHE A 57 -0.83 11.26 -11.12
C PHE A 57 -1.33 12.40 -12.02
N GLY A 58 -0.48 13.39 -12.29
CA GLY A 58 -0.74 14.43 -13.31
C GLY A 58 -1.14 15.80 -12.79
N GLY A 59 -1.20 15.99 -11.47
CA GLY A 59 -1.42 17.30 -10.85
C GLY A 59 -0.15 18.15 -10.79
N ASP A 60 -0.32 19.45 -10.60
CA ASP A 60 0.75 20.39 -10.29
C ASP A 60 0.99 20.47 -8.78
N TRP A 61 2.09 21.08 -8.35
CA TRP A 61 2.40 21.26 -6.92
C TRP A 61 1.27 21.92 -6.11
N PRO A 62 0.58 22.96 -6.60
CA PRO A 62 -0.57 23.54 -5.89
C PRO A 62 -1.70 22.54 -5.63
N SER A 63 -1.94 21.56 -6.51
CA SER A 63 -2.95 20.51 -6.29
C SER A 63 -2.69 19.64 -5.05
N PHE A 64 -1.45 19.63 -4.54
CA PHE A 64 -1.07 18.93 -3.31
C PHE A 64 -1.91 19.37 -2.11
N ILE A 65 -2.13 20.68 -1.94
CA ILE A 65 -2.79 21.26 -0.75
C ILE A 65 -4.26 20.81 -0.62
N PRO A 66 -5.14 21.02 -1.63
CA PRO A 66 -6.53 20.57 -1.54
C PRO A 66 -6.63 19.05 -1.38
N ALA A 67 -5.75 18.29 -2.04
CA ALA A 67 -5.69 16.84 -1.88
C ALA A 67 -5.25 16.41 -0.47
N ALA A 68 -4.27 17.10 0.13
CA ALA A 68 -3.84 16.82 1.50
C ALA A 68 -4.93 17.16 2.53
N ILE A 69 -5.61 18.30 2.39
CA ILE A 69 -6.71 18.70 3.26
C ILE A 69 -7.85 17.67 3.17
N SER A 70 -8.25 17.30 1.95
CA SER A 70 -9.29 16.29 1.75
C SER A 70 -8.92 14.91 2.35
N GLY A 71 -7.66 14.49 2.18
CA GLY A 71 -7.13 13.29 2.80
C GLY A 71 -7.14 13.34 4.33
N PHE A 72 -6.78 14.48 4.91
CA PHE A 72 -6.79 14.71 6.35
C PHE A 72 -8.21 14.58 6.93
N VAL A 73 -9.18 15.27 6.32
CA VAL A 73 -10.58 15.23 6.78
C VAL A 73 -11.17 13.84 6.61
N GLY A 74 -10.98 13.22 5.43
CA GLY A 74 -11.45 11.86 5.16
C GLY A 74 -10.87 10.85 6.17
N PHE A 75 -9.56 10.88 6.40
CA PHE A 75 -8.94 9.92 7.33
C PHE A 75 -9.35 10.16 8.79
N THR A 76 -9.65 11.41 9.17
CA THR A 76 -10.21 11.74 10.50
C THR A 76 -11.60 11.13 10.67
N VAL A 77 -12.48 11.26 9.67
CA VAL A 77 -13.80 10.60 9.66
C VAL A 77 -13.63 9.09 9.80
N ARG A 78 -12.72 8.50 9.00
CA ARG A 78 -12.43 7.07 9.05
C ARG A 78 -12.04 6.63 10.47
N HIS A 79 -11.16 7.38 11.12
CA HIS A 79 -10.71 7.08 12.48
C HIS A 79 -11.85 7.14 13.49
N PHE A 80 -12.68 8.19 13.43
CA PHE A 80 -13.85 8.35 14.28
C PHE A 80 -14.83 7.18 14.10
N MET A 81 -15.16 6.84 12.86
CA MET A 81 -16.13 5.78 12.57
C MET A 81 -15.64 4.38 12.96
N LEU A 82 -14.37 4.05 12.72
CA LEU A 82 -13.81 2.76 13.13
C LEU A 82 -13.77 2.63 14.66
N THR A 83 -13.47 3.72 15.37
CA THR A 83 -13.50 3.74 16.85
C THR A 83 -14.91 3.50 17.39
N ASN A 84 -15.93 4.00 16.68
CA ASN A 84 -17.34 3.80 17.00
C ASN A 84 -17.93 2.47 16.47
N ARG A 85 -17.09 1.53 16.00
CA ARG A 85 -17.48 0.18 15.56
C ARG A 85 -18.49 0.13 14.40
N PHE A 86 -18.51 1.15 13.54
CA PHE A 86 -19.27 1.07 12.29
C PHE A 86 -18.73 -0.02 11.36
N ASN A 87 -19.59 -0.55 10.48
CA ASN A 87 -19.19 -1.55 9.49
C ASN A 87 -18.10 -1.01 8.54
N PHE A 88 -17.04 -1.77 8.33
CA PHE A 88 -15.87 -1.38 7.54
C PHE A 88 -16.19 -0.88 6.12
N TYR A 89 -17.13 -1.53 5.42
CA TYR A 89 -17.54 -1.14 4.06
C TYR A 89 -18.29 0.19 4.07
N MET A 90 -19.17 0.39 5.06
CA MET A 90 -19.85 1.67 5.25
C MET A 90 -18.89 2.80 5.61
N VAL A 91 -17.90 2.53 6.47
CA VAL A 91 -16.83 3.50 6.76
C VAL A 91 -16.09 3.89 5.49
N THR A 92 -15.76 2.92 4.64
CA THR A 92 -15.07 3.16 3.37
C THR A 92 -15.90 4.06 2.45
N ALA A 93 -17.19 3.78 2.28
CA ALA A 93 -18.08 4.59 1.46
C ALA A 93 -18.23 6.03 1.98
N LEU A 94 -18.51 6.22 3.28
CA LEU A 94 -18.69 7.54 3.88
C LEU A 94 -17.38 8.34 3.92
N THR A 95 -16.25 7.67 4.15
CA THR A 95 -14.93 8.31 4.09
C THR A 95 -14.65 8.83 2.68
N ALA A 96 -14.87 8.01 1.65
CA ALA A 96 -14.66 8.38 0.25
C ALA A 96 -15.58 9.53 -0.16
N PHE A 97 -16.84 9.50 0.27
CA PHE A 97 -17.81 10.58 0.06
C PHE A 97 -17.32 11.90 0.66
N ILE A 98 -16.94 11.91 1.95
CA ILE A 98 -16.51 13.15 2.64
C ILE A 98 -15.17 13.65 2.10
N ALA A 99 -14.21 12.75 1.80
CA ALA A 99 -12.95 13.14 1.17
C ALA A 99 -13.19 13.80 -0.21
N THR A 100 -14.09 13.25 -1.02
CA THR A 100 -14.40 13.82 -2.33
C THR A 100 -15.16 15.15 -2.22
N LEU A 101 -16.11 15.25 -1.30
CA LEU A 101 -16.88 16.48 -1.05
C LEU A 101 -15.99 17.61 -0.49
N THR A 102 -15.00 17.28 0.34
CA THR A 102 -14.03 18.25 0.84
C THR A 102 -13.08 18.73 -0.25
N ALA A 103 -12.65 17.85 -1.17
CA ALA A 103 -11.91 18.26 -2.36
C ALA A 103 -12.74 19.23 -3.23
N TRP A 104 -14.03 18.98 -3.38
CA TRP A 104 -14.96 19.90 -4.06
C TRP A 104 -15.10 21.25 -3.35
N LEU A 105 -15.26 21.23 -2.03
CA LEU A 105 -15.33 22.47 -1.24
C LEU A 105 -14.03 23.28 -1.37
N MET A 106 -12.87 22.62 -1.37
CA MET A 106 -11.58 23.30 -1.59
C MET A 106 -11.48 23.89 -3.00
N PHE A 107 -12.00 23.20 -4.01
CA PHE A 107 -12.07 23.74 -5.38
C PHE A 107 -12.90 25.03 -5.45
N LEU A 108 -13.98 25.15 -4.68
CA LEU A 108 -14.80 26.37 -4.63
C LEU A 108 -14.19 27.50 -3.79
N LEU A 109 -13.47 27.15 -2.72
CA LEU A 109 -12.90 28.13 -1.78
C LEU A 109 -11.57 28.71 -2.24
N LEU A 110 -10.80 27.98 -3.04
CA LEU A 110 -9.49 28.43 -3.52
C LEU A 110 -9.65 29.46 -4.66
N PRO A 111 -8.76 30.46 -4.76
CA PRO A 111 -8.80 31.44 -5.84
C PRO A 111 -8.74 30.80 -7.23
N GLU A 112 -9.45 31.38 -8.20
CA GLU A 112 -9.32 30.97 -9.60
C GLU A 112 -7.85 31.04 -10.04
N GLY A 113 -7.35 29.95 -10.62
CA GLY A 113 -5.95 29.83 -11.05
C GLY A 113 -4.97 29.37 -9.97
N PHE A 114 -5.42 29.03 -8.76
CA PHE A 114 -4.54 28.46 -7.72
C PHE A 114 -3.80 27.19 -8.19
N THR A 115 -4.49 26.33 -8.94
CA THR A 115 -3.94 25.14 -9.58
C THR A 115 -4.33 25.10 -11.05
N LYS A 116 -3.41 24.67 -11.91
CA LYS A 116 -3.70 24.37 -13.32
C LYS A 116 -4.50 23.07 -13.48
N CYS A 117 -4.57 22.28 -12.42
CA CYS A 117 -5.04 20.90 -12.40
C CYS A 117 -6.17 20.68 -11.36
N PRO A 118 -7.28 21.46 -11.38
CA PRO A 118 -8.27 21.51 -10.31
C PRO A 118 -9.01 20.19 -10.04
N TYR A 119 -9.05 19.29 -11.02
CA TYR A 119 -9.77 18.02 -10.93
C TYR A 119 -8.92 16.85 -10.36
N HIS A 120 -7.59 16.98 -10.28
CA HIS A 120 -6.72 15.93 -9.75
C HIS A 120 -6.92 15.65 -8.24
N PRO A 121 -7.20 16.66 -7.39
CA PRO A 121 -7.54 16.42 -5.98
C PRO A 121 -8.77 15.52 -5.79
N PHE A 122 -9.79 15.62 -6.66
CA PHE A 122 -10.98 14.75 -6.59
C PHE A 122 -10.63 13.28 -6.82
N LEU A 123 -9.70 13.03 -7.74
CA LEU A 123 -9.22 11.70 -8.12
C LEU A 123 -8.40 11.05 -6.99
N CYS A 124 -7.60 11.85 -6.28
CA CYS A 124 -6.60 11.36 -5.34
C CYS A 124 -7.01 11.38 -3.86
N SER A 125 -8.04 12.16 -3.51
CA SER A 125 -8.48 12.39 -2.13
C SER A 125 -8.73 11.09 -1.35
N ALA A 126 -9.32 10.09 -2.01
CA ALA A 126 -9.72 8.81 -1.41
C ALA A 126 -8.74 7.65 -1.68
N LEU A 127 -7.58 7.88 -2.33
CA LEU A 127 -6.67 6.79 -2.72
C LEU A 127 -6.04 6.05 -1.52
N PHE A 128 -5.99 6.67 -0.34
CA PHE A 128 -5.58 5.98 0.88
C PHE A 128 -6.52 4.84 1.30
N LEU A 129 -7.75 4.79 0.76
CA LEU A 129 -8.70 3.70 0.98
C LEU A 129 -8.48 2.51 0.06
N VAL A 130 -7.65 2.64 -0.98
CA VAL A 130 -7.41 1.55 -1.93
C VAL A 130 -6.71 0.41 -1.18
N PRO A 131 -7.22 -0.83 -1.26
CA PRO A 131 -6.70 -1.97 -0.51
C PRO A 131 -5.40 -2.54 -1.10
N GLY A 132 -4.39 -1.71 -1.35
CA GLY A 132 -3.15 -2.09 -2.03
C GLY A 132 -2.43 -3.27 -1.36
N VAL A 133 -2.34 -3.27 -0.02
CA VAL A 133 -1.74 -4.38 0.75
C VAL A 133 -2.52 -5.69 0.53
N ALA A 134 -3.85 -5.63 0.53
CA ALA A 134 -4.67 -6.83 0.35
C ALA A 134 -4.53 -7.40 -1.06
N LEU A 135 -4.44 -6.53 -2.07
CA LEU A 135 -4.26 -6.91 -3.48
C LEU A 135 -2.88 -7.55 -3.72
N ILE A 136 -1.82 -6.97 -3.14
CA ILE A 136 -0.47 -7.53 -3.25
C ILE A 136 -0.42 -8.90 -2.56
N ASN A 137 -0.89 -8.97 -1.31
CA ASN A 137 -0.88 -10.19 -0.52
C ASN A 137 -1.80 -11.29 -1.09
N PHE A 138 -2.91 -10.93 -1.74
CA PHE A 138 -3.79 -11.87 -2.43
C PHE A 138 -3.01 -12.69 -3.46
N LEU A 139 -2.26 -12.01 -4.31
CA LEU A 139 -1.49 -12.67 -5.35
C LEU A 139 -0.28 -13.40 -4.78
N ASP A 140 0.40 -12.84 -3.79
CA ASP A 140 1.48 -13.54 -3.09
C ASP A 140 0.99 -14.87 -2.48
N ASP A 141 -0.17 -14.84 -1.80
CA ASP A 141 -0.78 -16.04 -1.23
C ASP A 141 -1.17 -17.05 -2.32
N MET A 142 -1.68 -16.60 -3.47
CA MET A 142 -1.99 -17.49 -4.61
C MET A 142 -0.74 -18.10 -5.23
N LEU A 143 0.35 -17.33 -5.38
CA LEU A 143 1.63 -17.81 -5.90
C LEU A 143 2.25 -18.87 -4.98
N ASP A 144 2.00 -18.77 -3.67
CA ASP A 144 2.39 -19.75 -2.65
C ASP A 144 1.39 -20.92 -2.49
N ASN A 145 0.43 -21.09 -3.40
CA ASN A 145 -0.64 -22.12 -3.39
C ASN A 145 -1.67 -22.00 -2.25
N TYR A 146 -1.76 -20.86 -1.56
CA TYR A 146 -2.82 -20.57 -0.59
C TYR A 146 -4.05 -19.94 -1.25
N LEU A 147 -4.62 -20.63 -2.23
CA LEU A 147 -5.69 -20.11 -3.11
C LEU A 147 -6.93 -19.59 -2.35
N LEU A 148 -7.41 -20.32 -1.34
CA LEU A 148 -8.61 -19.95 -0.58
C LEU A 148 -8.40 -18.63 0.20
N VAL A 149 -7.24 -18.47 0.84
CA VAL A 149 -6.89 -17.25 1.59
C VAL A 149 -6.74 -16.09 0.62
N GLY A 150 -6.09 -16.33 -0.53
CA GLY A 150 -5.99 -15.38 -1.61
C GLY A 150 -7.37 -14.89 -2.06
N LEU A 151 -8.26 -15.80 -2.48
CA LEU A 151 -9.60 -15.45 -2.95
C LEU A 151 -10.42 -14.65 -1.91
N ALA A 152 -10.29 -14.98 -0.62
CA ALA A 152 -10.92 -14.21 0.44
C ALA A 152 -10.40 -12.76 0.51
N ARG A 153 -9.08 -12.55 0.35
CA ARG A 153 -8.51 -11.18 0.29
C ARG A 153 -8.96 -10.43 -0.95
N LEU A 154 -9.04 -11.08 -2.11
CA LEU A 154 -9.56 -10.48 -3.34
C LEU A 154 -11.01 -10.05 -3.14
N GLY A 155 -11.86 -10.91 -2.56
CA GLY A 155 -13.25 -10.60 -2.27
C GLY A 155 -13.40 -9.36 -1.38
N ASN A 156 -12.64 -9.30 -0.28
CA ASN A 156 -12.64 -8.13 0.61
C ASN A 156 -12.14 -6.87 -0.11
N ALA A 157 -11.10 -6.97 -0.94
CA ALA A 157 -10.58 -5.85 -1.71
C ALA A 157 -11.61 -5.34 -2.74
N ALA A 158 -12.29 -6.25 -3.44
CA ALA A 158 -13.34 -5.91 -4.40
C ALA A 158 -14.52 -5.20 -3.72
N LEU A 159 -15.00 -5.72 -2.58
CA LEU A 159 -16.06 -5.07 -1.80
C LEU A 159 -15.65 -3.69 -1.29
N GLN A 160 -14.39 -3.53 -0.87
CA GLN A 160 -13.86 -2.24 -0.43
C GLN A 160 -13.79 -1.22 -1.57
N ILE A 161 -13.31 -1.61 -2.76
CA ILE A 161 -13.25 -0.71 -3.93
C ILE A 161 -14.67 -0.38 -4.41
N ALA A 162 -15.60 -1.33 -4.41
CA ALA A 162 -17.01 -1.06 -4.73
C ALA A 162 -17.63 -0.05 -3.75
N SER A 163 -17.40 -0.22 -2.44
CA SER A 163 -17.87 0.70 -1.40
C SER A 163 -17.28 2.10 -1.56
N MET A 164 -15.98 2.19 -1.84
CA MET A 164 -15.29 3.44 -2.15
C MET A 164 -15.89 4.12 -3.38
N THR A 165 -16.10 3.35 -4.46
CA THR A 165 -16.67 3.86 -5.72
C THR A 165 -18.07 4.41 -5.49
N PHE A 166 -18.92 3.71 -4.74
CA PHE A 166 -20.25 4.20 -4.36
C PHE A 166 -20.20 5.55 -3.63
N GLY A 167 -19.28 5.71 -2.66
CA GLY A 167 -19.09 6.98 -1.96
C GLY A 167 -18.65 8.12 -2.88
N ILE A 168 -17.75 7.85 -3.83
CA ILE A 168 -17.29 8.84 -4.83
C ILE A 168 -18.44 9.22 -5.76
N VAL A 169 -19.21 8.25 -6.27
CA VAL A 169 -20.38 8.49 -7.13
C VAL A 169 -21.41 9.38 -6.45
N LEU A 170 -21.71 9.10 -5.18
CA LEU A 170 -22.63 9.92 -4.41
C LEU A 170 -22.11 11.35 -4.27
N ALA A 171 -20.81 11.53 -3.99
CA ALA A 171 -20.22 12.87 -3.92
C ALA A 171 -20.32 13.60 -5.26
N VAL A 172 -20.03 12.91 -6.37
CA VAL A 172 -20.12 13.46 -7.73
C VAL A 172 -21.55 13.90 -8.07
N SER A 173 -22.56 13.12 -7.69
CA SER A 173 -23.96 13.51 -7.90
C SER A 173 -24.34 14.80 -7.18
N VAL A 174 -23.75 15.06 -6.00
CA VAL A 174 -23.93 16.30 -5.25
C VAL A 174 -23.12 17.45 -5.86
N CYS A 175 -21.90 17.19 -6.33
CA CYS A 175 -20.99 18.20 -6.86
C CYS A 175 -21.34 18.64 -8.29
N GLY A 176 -22.03 17.80 -9.07
CA GLY A 176 -22.36 18.04 -10.48
C GLY A 176 -21.16 17.95 -11.44
N VAL A 177 -20.01 17.44 -10.99
CA VAL A 177 -18.76 17.38 -11.77
C VAL A 177 -18.37 15.93 -12.05
N THR A 178 -18.57 15.45 -13.27
CA THR A 178 -18.27 14.07 -13.69
C THR A 178 -16.95 13.93 -14.46
N ASN A 179 -16.37 15.03 -14.94
CA ASN A 179 -15.28 15.05 -15.92
C ASN A 179 -13.98 14.35 -15.46
N PHE A 180 -13.72 14.26 -14.15
CA PHE A 180 -12.48 13.67 -13.62
C PHE A 180 -12.45 12.13 -13.68
N LEU A 181 -13.61 11.50 -13.85
CA LEU A 181 -13.78 10.05 -13.85
C LEU A 181 -13.45 9.42 -15.21
N GLY A 182 -13.77 10.08 -16.31
CA GLY A 182 -13.60 9.52 -17.66
C GLY A 182 -12.19 9.72 -18.25
N ASN A 183 -11.72 10.96 -18.34
CA ASN A 183 -10.66 11.32 -19.30
C ASN A 183 -9.44 12.05 -18.71
N LEU A 184 -9.31 12.14 -17.38
CA LEU A 184 -8.13 12.81 -16.78
C LEU A 184 -6.87 11.96 -17.04
N SER A 185 -5.85 12.57 -17.65
CA SER A 185 -4.53 11.95 -17.83
C SER A 185 -3.89 11.67 -16.47
N MET A 186 -3.22 10.52 -16.35
CA MET A 186 -2.44 10.15 -15.15
C MET A 186 -0.94 10.28 -15.38
N GLN A 187 -0.52 10.85 -16.51
CA GLN A 187 0.90 11.03 -16.81
C GLN A 187 1.46 12.14 -15.92
N PRO A 188 2.60 11.91 -15.23
CA PRO A 188 3.22 12.93 -14.41
C PRO A 188 3.70 14.08 -15.31
N ILE A 189 3.33 15.31 -14.94
CA ILE A 189 3.73 16.55 -15.65
C ILE A 189 5.01 17.14 -15.03
N ILE A 190 5.41 16.63 -13.87
CA ILE A 190 6.52 17.11 -13.04
C ILE A 190 7.87 16.49 -13.43
N SER A 191 8.95 17.17 -13.07
CA SER A 191 10.32 16.66 -13.25
C SER A 191 10.60 15.44 -12.36
N TYR A 192 11.62 14.65 -12.71
CA TYR A 192 12.04 13.48 -11.92
C TYR A 192 12.43 13.80 -10.47
N TRP A 193 13.05 14.96 -10.24
CA TRP A 193 13.42 15.39 -8.88
C TRP A 193 12.19 15.74 -8.03
N GLU A 194 11.20 16.37 -8.64
CA GLU A 194 9.92 16.67 -7.99
C GLU A 194 9.16 15.38 -7.69
N ALA A 195 9.11 14.46 -8.67
CA ALA A 195 8.52 13.15 -8.50
C ALA A 195 9.20 12.36 -7.36
N ALA A 196 10.52 12.47 -7.22
CA ALA A 196 11.26 11.87 -6.12
C ALA A 196 10.84 12.43 -4.76
N ILE A 197 10.77 13.76 -4.61
CA ILE A 197 10.35 14.39 -3.35
C ILE A 197 8.93 13.95 -2.98
N VAL A 198 8.00 14.05 -3.94
CA VAL A 198 6.60 13.71 -3.72
C VAL A 198 6.42 12.23 -3.43
N THR A 199 7.11 11.35 -4.16
CA THR A 199 7.07 9.91 -3.90
C THR A 199 7.60 9.58 -2.50
N GLY A 200 8.68 10.23 -2.07
CA GLY A 200 9.21 10.08 -0.73
C GLY A 200 8.17 10.45 0.33
N ILE A 201 7.50 11.60 0.17
CA ILE A 201 6.41 12.05 1.04
C ILE A 201 5.27 11.03 1.07
N SER A 202 4.80 10.57 -0.09
CA SER A 202 3.73 9.58 -0.20
C SER A 202 4.11 8.25 0.45
N ALA A 203 5.31 7.72 0.17
CA ALA A 203 5.80 6.46 0.72
C ALA A 203 5.94 6.53 2.25
N MET A 204 6.39 7.66 2.80
CA MET A 204 6.39 7.88 4.24
C MET A 204 4.97 7.93 4.82
N GLY A 205 4.05 8.64 4.15
CA GLY A 205 2.65 8.71 4.54
C GLY A 205 1.99 7.33 4.65
N PHE A 206 2.14 6.50 3.63
CA PHE A 206 1.69 5.11 3.64
C PHE A 206 2.43 4.26 4.67
N GLY A 207 3.74 4.47 4.85
CA GLY A 207 4.51 3.81 5.90
C GLY A 207 3.93 4.07 7.30
N MET A 208 3.43 5.27 7.57
CA MET A 208 2.73 5.60 8.83
C MET A 208 1.36 4.90 8.92
N ILE A 209 0.58 4.87 7.83
CA ILE A 209 -0.71 4.13 7.74
C ILE A 209 -0.53 2.66 8.07
N PHE A 210 0.52 2.01 7.54
CA PHE A 210 0.82 0.61 7.81
C PHE A 210 1.63 0.38 9.08
N ASN A 211 1.82 1.42 9.91
CA ASN A 211 2.51 1.34 11.19
C ASN A 211 3.91 0.72 11.04
N VAL A 212 4.68 1.16 10.03
CA VAL A 212 6.07 0.75 9.81
C VAL A 212 6.94 1.34 10.92
N PRO A 213 7.88 0.59 11.52
CA PRO A 213 8.75 1.11 12.56
C PRO A 213 9.46 2.41 12.14
N ARG A 214 9.49 3.41 13.02
CA ARG A 214 10.02 4.77 12.71
C ARG A 214 11.42 4.75 12.08
N ARG A 215 12.29 3.85 12.55
CA ARG A 215 13.66 3.66 12.03
C ARG A 215 13.72 3.19 10.56
N SER A 216 12.67 2.54 10.08
CA SER A 216 12.59 1.97 8.74
C SER A 216 11.96 2.92 7.73
N LEU A 217 11.29 3.98 8.22
CA LEU A 217 10.54 4.94 7.40
C LEU A 217 11.41 5.68 6.35
N PRO A 218 12.65 6.14 6.66
CA PRO A 218 13.51 6.78 5.66
C PRO A 218 13.92 5.82 4.54
N ILE A 219 14.11 4.54 4.87
CA ILE A 219 14.46 3.51 3.88
C ILE A 219 13.26 3.19 3.00
N VAL A 220 12.05 3.13 3.55
CA VAL A 220 10.82 3.01 2.76
C VAL A 220 10.68 4.16 1.77
N ALA A 221 10.96 5.40 2.20
CA ALA A 221 10.95 6.57 1.33
C ALA A 221 11.96 6.43 0.19
N LEU A 222 13.22 6.10 0.50
CA LEU A 222 14.27 5.89 -0.48
C LEU A 222 13.92 4.80 -1.50
N LEU A 223 13.42 3.66 -1.03
CA LEU A 223 12.99 2.56 -1.89
C LEU A 223 11.86 3.00 -2.81
N GLY A 224 10.83 3.66 -2.27
CA GLY A 224 9.71 4.17 -3.07
C GLY A 224 10.17 5.13 -4.16
N VAL A 225 11.08 6.06 -3.84
CA VAL A 225 11.68 7.00 -4.81
C VAL A 225 12.37 6.25 -5.94
N LEU A 226 13.31 5.34 -5.60
CA LEU A 226 14.07 4.61 -6.60
C LEU A 226 13.18 3.74 -7.50
N GLY A 227 12.19 3.06 -6.90
CA GLY A 227 11.23 2.24 -7.65
C GLY A 227 10.32 3.07 -8.55
N MET A 228 9.83 4.21 -8.08
CA MET A 228 8.98 5.11 -8.88
C MET A 228 9.75 5.76 -10.02
N CYS A 229 10.99 6.21 -9.79
CA CYS A 229 11.85 6.75 -10.85
C CYS A 229 12.10 5.70 -11.94
N LEU A 230 12.45 4.47 -11.56
CA LEU A 230 12.65 3.39 -12.53
C LEU A 230 11.36 3.06 -13.29
N ARG A 231 10.22 3.02 -12.60
CA ARG A 231 8.91 2.81 -13.24
C ARG A 231 8.62 3.88 -14.28
N ASN A 232 8.78 5.14 -13.91
CA ASN A 232 8.46 6.26 -14.79
C ASN A 232 9.40 6.29 -16.01
N PHE A 233 10.69 6.01 -15.81
CA PHE A 233 11.67 5.91 -16.90
C PHE A 233 11.28 4.82 -17.92
N ILE A 234 10.95 3.61 -17.44
CA ILE A 234 10.57 2.51 -18.34
C ILE A 234 9.21 2.76 -18.98
N ALA A 235 8.24 3.28 -18.22
CA ALA A 235 6.88 3.46 -18.70
C ALA A 235 6.77 4.60 -19.72
N PHE A 236 7.42 5.73 -19.45
CA PHE A 236 7.25 6.97 -20.21
C PHE A 236 8.41 7.29 -21.13
N ASP A 237 9.68 7.14 -20.71
CA ASP A 237 10.83 7.49 -21.56
C ASP A 237 11.20 6.37 -22.55
N LEU A 238 11.06 5.10 -22.13
CA LEU A 238 11.25 3.94 -23.01
C LEU A 238 9.96 3.48 -23.71
N HIS A 239 8.83 4.13 -23.41
CA HIS A 239 7.51 3.83 -23.96
C HIS A 239 7.07 2.37 -23.81
N GLN A 240 7.52 1.66 -22.77
CA GLN A 240 7.18 0.24 -22.52
C GLN A 240 5.89 0.07 -21.71
N GLY A 241 5.24 1.18 -21.33
CA GLY A 241 3.97 1.18 -20.61
C GLY A 241 4.08 0.92 -19.10
N LEU A 242 2.98 1.21 -18.39
CA LEU A 242 2.92 1.17 -16.93
C LEU A 242 3.11 -0.23 -16.34
N ILE A 243 2.72 -1.29 -17.06
CA ILE A 243 2.81 -2.68 -16.59
C ILE A 243 4.28 -3.08 -16.41
N LEU A 244 5.09 -2.95 -17.47
CA LEU A 244 6.51 -3.29 -17.45
C LEU A 244 7.31 -2.37 -16.53
N GLY A 245 7.00 -1.07 -16.53
CA GLY A 245 7.63 -0.13 -15.59
C GLY A 245 7.34 -0.49 -14.13
N SER A 246 6.10 -0.91 -13.81
CA SER A 246 5.73 -1.27 -12.45
C SER A 246 6.39 -2.58 -12.00
N LEU A 247 6.53 -3.56 -12.89
CA LEU A 247 7.31 -4.79 -12.63
C LEU A 247 8.76 -4.44 -12.26
N ALA A 248 9.44 -3.67 -13.10
CA ALA A 248 10.84 -3.30 -12.89
C ALA A 248 11.05 -2.49 -11.61
N GLY A 249 10.19 -1.50 -11.34
CA GLY A 249 10.25 -0.71 -10.10
C GLY A 249 10.02 -1.55 -8.85
N ALA A 250 9.04 -2.47 -8.86
CA ALA A 250 8.77 -3.35 -7.74
C ALA A 250 9.91 -4.36 -7.50
N THR A 251 10.48 -4.94 -8.56
CA THR A 251 11.65 -5.81 -8.45
C THR A 251 12.85 -5.07 -7.86
N LEU A 252 13.11 -3.83 -8.30
CA LEU A 252 14.19 -3.01 -7.75
C LEU A 252 13.99 -2.76 -6.25
N ILE A 253 12.79 -2.32 -5.84
CA ILE A 253 12.45 -2.10 -4.43
C ILE A 253 12.74 -3.36 -3.61
N SER A 254 12.32 -4.52 -4.10
CA SER A 254 12.44 -5.78 -3.37
C SER A 254 13.87 -6.27 -3.25
N LEU A 255 14.68 -6.14 -4.30
CA LEU A 255 16.10 -6.51 -4.28
C LEU A 255 16.91 -5.59 -3.35
N LEU A 256 16.64 -4.28 -3.38
CA LEU A 256 17.29 -3.32 -2.49
C LEU A 256 16.86 -3.53 -1.04
N ALA A 257 15.58 -3.80 -0.79
CA ALA A 257 15.06 -4.07 0.55
C ALA A 257 15.81 -5.20 1.26
N VAL A 258 16.22 -6.26 0.54
CA VAL A 258 17.03 -7.37 1.10
C VAL A 258 18.30 -6.86 1.79
N ARG A 259 18.98 -5.85 1.22
CA ARG A 259 20.21 -5.28 1.81
C ARG A 259 19.93 -4.52 3.09
N PHE A 260 18.75 -3.90 3.21
CA PHE A 260 18.37 -3.08 4.35
C PHE A 260 17.62 -3.84 5.46
N VAL A 261 17.24 -5.11 5.25
CA VAL A 261 16.59 -5.96 6.28
C VAL A 261 17.42 -6.02 7.57
N HIS A 262 18.74 -6.18 7.45
CA HIS A 262 19.63 -6.26 8.62
C HIS A 262 19.82 -4.92 9.31
N ALA A 263 19.98 -3.84 8.54
CA ALA A 263 20.15 -2.49 9.07
C ALA A 263 18.90 -2.01 9.84
N THR A 264 17.71 -2.28 9.30
CA THR A 264 16.42 -1.88 9.89
C THR A 264 15.86 -2.88 10.90
N ARG A 265 16.45 -4.07 10.98
CA ARG A 265 15.92 -5.23 11.71
C ARG A 265 14.45 -5.51 11.37
N SER A 266 14.03 -5.21 10.15
CA SER A 266 12.64 -5.34 9.70
C SER A 266 12.55 -6.34 8.56
N PRO A 267 11.55 -7.25 8.55
CA PRO A 267 11.35 -8.18 7.44
C PRO A 267 11.19 -7.47 6.09
N ASN A 268 11.57 -8.14 5.00
CA ASN A 268 11.53 -7.57 3.65
C ASN A 268 10.14 -7.00 3.30
N HIS A 269 9.07 -7.77 3.54
CA HIS A 269 7.68 -7.35 3.34
C HIS A 269 7.26 -6.08 4.09
N VAL A 270 7.86 -5.78 5.24
CA VAL A 270 7.58 -4.55 6.01
C VAL A 270 8.18 -3.31 5.32
N LEU A 271 9.22 -3.50 4.50
CA LEU A 271 9.88 -2.44 3.74
C LEU A 271 9.31 -2.28 2.33
N THR A 272 9.04 -3.38 1.64
CA THR A 272 8.67 -3.38 0.22
C THR A 272 7.23 -2.93 -0.03
N ILE A 273 6.27 -3.46 0.74
CA ILE A 273 4.85 -3.18 0.53
C ILE A 273 4.56 -1.66 0.60
N PRO A 274 4.96 -0.93 1.66
CA PRO A 274 4.75 0.52 1.72
C PRO A 274 5.47 1.29 0.61
N GLY A 275 6.64 0.82 0.15
CA GLY A 275 7.41 1.45 -0.93
C GLY A 275 6.78 1.27 -2.31
N VAL A 276 6.08 0.15 -2.54
CA VAL A 276 5.40 -0.17 -3.82
C VAL A 276 4.00 0.45 -3.91
N ILE A 277 3.35 0.73 -2.78
CA ILE A 277 1.97 1.23 -2.76
C ILE A 277 1.72 2.49 -3.60
N PRO A 278 2.67 3.44 -3.70
CA PRO A 278 2.48 4.56 -4.60
C PRO A 278 2.28 4.18 -6.09
N MET A 279 2.67 2.97 -6.48
CA MET A 279 2.56 2.44 -7.84
C MET A 279 1.25 1.65 -8.05
N VAL A 280 0.49 1.37 -6.99
CA VAL A 280 -0.77 0.61 -7.08
C VAL A 280 -1.79 1.43 -7.87
N PRO A 281 -2.43 0.84 -8.89
CA PRO A 281 -3.25 1.55 -9.87
C PRO A 281 -4.67 1.85 -9.35
N GLY A 282 -4.78 2.46 -8.17
CA GLY A 282 -6.07 2.70 -7.51
C GLY A 282 -7.07 3.47 -8.38
N ILE A 283 -6.57 4.44 -9.15
CA ILE A 283 -7.38 5.25 -10.08
C ILE A 283 -8.02 4.39 -11.16
N LEU A 284 -7.24 3.50 -11.78
CA LEU A 284 -7.76 2.59 -12.83
C LEU A 284 -8.82 1.64 -12.27
N MET A 285 -8.67 1.18 -11.02
CA MET A 285 -9.61 0.27 -10.39
C MET A 285 -10.99 0.89 -10.23
N TYR A 286 -11.10 2.04 -9.56
CA TYR A 286 -12.41 2.65 -9.36
C TYR A 286 -12.96 3.27 -10.65
N ARG A 287 -12.12 3.71 -11.62
CA ARG A 287 -12.60 4.09 -12.97
C ARG A 287 -13.24 2.93 -13.71
N GLY A 288 -12.64 1.75 -13.59
CA GLY A 288 -13.21 0.51 -14.08
C GLY A 288 -14.59 0.29 -13.47
N ILE A 289 -14.69 0.20 -12.14
CA ILE A 289 -15.97 -0.02 -11.46
C ILE A 289 -16.98 1.10 -11.75
N PHE A 290 -16.55 2.37 -11.79
CA PHE A 290 -17.41 3.51 -12.12
C PHE A 290 -18.02 3.36 -13.51
N GLY A 291 -17.19 3.00 -14.51
CA GLY A 291 -17.66 2.75 -15.86
C GLY A 291 -18.70 1.62 -15.90
N PHE A 292 -18.54 0.57 -15.09
CA PHE A 292 -19.57 -0.47 -14.97
C PHE A 292 -20.88 0.01 -14.31
N VAL A 293 -20.80 0.93 -13.34
CA VAL A 293 -21.99 1.46 -12.65
C VAL A 293 -22.78 2.43 -13.53
N HIS A 294 -22.08 3.20 -14.37
CA HIS A 294 -22.69 4.17 -15.29
C HIS A 294 -22.79 3.64 -16.72
N LEU A 295 -22.71 2.32 -16.89
CA LEU A 295 -22.83 1.66 -18.20
C LEU A 295 -24.11 2.15 -18.88
N GLY A 296 -23.93 2.97 -19.92
CA GLY A 296 -24.96 3.20 -20.91
C GLY A 296 -25.14 1.96 -21.79
N THR A 297 -25.89 2.11 -22.88
CA THR A 297 -25.99 1.07 -23.92
C THR A 297 -24.76 1.01 -24.83
N ASP A 298 -23.77 1.87 -24.60
CA ASP A 298 -22.61 2.05 -25.47
C ASP A 298 -21.49 1.06 -25.16
N ALA A 299 -21.16 0.21 -26.14
CA ALA A 299 -20.10 -0.79 -26.04
C ALA A 299 -18.71 -0.18 -25.80
N THR A 300 -18.50 1.08 -26.18
CA THR A 300 -17.23 1.81 -26.00
C THR A 300 -16.95 2.09 -24.52
N GLU A 301 -17.96 2.50 -23.75
CA GLU A 301 -17.84 2.73 -22.31
C GLU A 301 -17.50 1.42 -21.59
N PHE A 302 -18.18 0.33 -21.96
CA PHE A 302 -17.87 -1.01 -21.46
C PHE A 302 -16.42 -1.42 -21.72
N MET A 303 -15.96 -1.28 -22.96
CA MET A 303 -14.59 -1.64 -23.34
C MET A 303 -13.55 -0.81 -22.58
N SER A 304 -13.81 0.48 -22.36
CA SER A 304 -12.94 1.35 -21.58
C SER A 304 -12.87 0.95 -20.10
N ALA A 305 -14.02 0.63 -19.50
CA ALA A 305 -14.13 0.20 -18.11
C ALA A 305 -13.42 -1.15 -17.89
N PHE A 306 -13.67 -2.10 -18.78
CA PHE A 306 -13.00 -3.39 -18.78
C PHE A 306 -11.49 -3.25 -19.01
N GLY A 307 -11.06 -2.40 -19.95
CA GLY A 307 -9.66 -2.09 -20.19
C GLY A 307 -8.95 -1.49 -18.97
N ASN A 308 -9.61 -0.60 -18.22
CA ASN A 308 -9.08 -0.05 -16.97
C ASN A 308 -8.90 -1.13 -15.90
N LEU A 309 -9.89 -2.02 -15.71
CA LEU A 309 -9.78 -3.13 -14.76
C LEU A 309 -8.69 -4.13 -15.15
N LEU A 310 -8.58 -4.48 -16.44
CA LEU A 310 -7.54 -5.38 -16.92
C LEU A 310 -6.15 -4.78 -16.70
N ASN A 311 -5.93 -3.52 -17.09
CA ASN A 311 -4.66 -2.84 -16.86
C ASN A 311 -4.33 -2.74 -15.37
N ALA A 312 -5.31 -2.42 -14.52
CA ALA A 312 -5.12 -2.40 -13.08
C ALA A 312 -4.72 -3.78 -12.55
N GLY A 313 -5.43 -4.84 -12.94
CA GLY A 313 -5.14 -6.22 -12.55
C GLY A 313 -3.74 -6.67 -12.97
N LEU A 314 -3.33 -6.36 -14.21
CA LEU A 314 -2.00 -6.68 -14.72
C LEU A 314 -0.89 -5.91 -14.00
N ILE A 315 -1.10 -4.64 -13.69
CA ILE A 315 -0.14 -3.86 -12.88
C ILE A 315 0.00 -4.50 -11.49
N VAL A 316 -1.11 -4.81 -10.81
CA VAL A 316 -1.07 -5.45 -9.49
C VAL A 316 -0.35 -6.81 -9.57
N LEU A 317 -0.62 -7.63 -10.59
CA LEU A 317 0.09 -8.89 -10.85
C LEU A 317 1.60 -8.68 -10.96
N CYS A 318 2.03 -7.72 -11.79
CA CYS A 318 3.44 -7.38 -11.95
C CYS A 318 4.07 -6.84 -10.66
N LEU A 319 3.34 -6.03 -9.89
CA LEU A 319 3.79 -5.54 -8.59
C LEU A 319 4.01 -6.71 -7.62
N SER A 320 3.07 -7.65 -7.52
CA SER A 320 3.20 -8.84 -6.66
C SER A 320 4.36 -9.73 -7.08
N ILE A 321 4.54 -10.00 -8.37
CA ILE A 321 5.70 -10.77 -8.87
C ILE A 321 7.02 -10.04 -8.51
N GLY A 322 7.07 -8.72 -8.67
CA GLY A 322 8.22 -7.90 -8.28
C GLY A 322 8.50 -7.92 -6.78
N VAL A 323 7.45 -7.86 -5.94
CA VAL A 323 7.52 -7.97 -4.48
C VAL A 323 7.96 -9.37 -4.03
N ALA A 324 7.45 -10.41 -4.67
CA ALA A 324 7.77 -11.81 -4.38
C ALA A 324 9.16 -12.23 -4.90
N THR A 325 9.82 -11.45 -5.74
CA THR A 325 11.10 -11.82 -6.38
C THR A 325 12.16 -12.32 -5.37
N PRO A 326 12.41 -11.64 -4.23
CA PRO A 326 13.32 -12.18 -3.22
C PRO A 326 12.81 -13.48 -2.58
N ASN A 327 11.51 -13.65 -2.37
CA ASN A 327 10.98 -14.88 -1.81
C ASN A 327 11.10 -16.06 -2.79
N ILE A 328 10.98 -15.82 -4.09
CA ILE A 328 11.11 -16.85 -5.12
C ILE A 328 12.58 -17.26 -5.31
N PHE A 329 13.47 -16.29 -5.48
CA PHE A 329 14.87 -16.55 -5.85
C PHE A 329 15.84 -16.53 -4.66
N VAL A 330 15.68 -15.56 -3.76
CA VAL A 330 16.61 -15.32 -2.64
C VAL A 330 16.28 -16.19 -1.43
N ARG A 331 15.02 -16.61 -1.22
CA ARG A 331 14.65 -17.54 -0.13
C ARG A 331 15.36 -18.87 -0.28
N ARG A 332 15.60 -19.40 -1.48
CA ARG A 332 16.40 -20.63 -1.67
C ARG A 332 17.81 -20.48 -1.09
N TRP A 333 18.41 -19.30 -1.20
CA TRP A 333 19.78 -19.05 -0.75
C TRP A 333 19.84 -18.70 0.75
N ILE A 334 18.95 -17.81 1.22
CA ILE A 334 18.88 -17.38 2.62
C ILE A 334 18.31 -18.50 3.51
N ALA A 335 17.28 -19.22 3.06
CA ALA A 335 16.70 -20.31 3.85
C ALA A 335 17.67 -21.48 3.99
N LYS A 336 18.55 -21.73 3.01
CA LYS A 336 19.62 -22.72 3.15
C LYS A 336 20.54 -22.35 4.31
N ARG A 337 21.09 -21.12 4.30
CA ARG A 337 21.99 -20.63 5.36
C ARG A 337 21.30 -20.52 6.73
N ARG A 338 20.05 -20.05 6.78
CA ARG A 338 19.25 -19.99 8.02
C ARG A 338 18.88 -21.38 8.53
N ARG A 339 18.59 -22.35 7.65
CA ARG A 339 18.36 -23.75 8.06
C ARG A 339 19.64 -24.35 8.57
N GLU A 340 20.79 -24.11 7.94
CA GLU A 340 22.08 -24.55 8.44
C GLU A 340 22.38 -23.97 9.82
N GLU A 341 22.19 -22.66 10.01
CA GLU A 341 22.37 -21.99 11.32
C GLU A 341 21.37 -22.51 12.37
N LEU A 342 20.10 -22.66 12.02
CA LEU A 342 19.07 -23.22 12.90
C LEU A 342 19.38 -24.67 13.27
N ASN A 343 19.77 -25.50 12.30
CA ASN A 343 20.15 -26.88 12.52
C ASN A 343 21.41 -26.98 13.39
N ALA A 344 22.37 -26.08 13.23
CA ALA A 344 23.55 -25.99 14.08
C ALA A 344 23.17 -25.64 15.53
N LEU A 345 22.30 -24.64 15.73
CA LEU A 345 21.79 -24.26 17.05
C LEU A 345 20.98 -25.39 17.70
N ILE A 346 20.14 -26.09 16.93
CA ILE A 346 19.40 -27.27 17.41
C ILE A 346 20.37 -28.39 17.80
N ALA A 347 21.39 -28.67 16.97
CA ALA A 347 22.39 -29.70 17.27
C ALA A 347 23.20 -29.36 18.53
N GLU A 348 23.55 -28.09 18.72
CA GLU A 348 24.21 -27.60 19.94
C GLU A 348 23.30 -27.75 21.17
N ARG A 349 22.01 -27.41 21.05
CA ARG A 349 21.01 -27.63 22.11
C ARG A 349 20.83 -29.10 22.47
N ARG A 350 20.79 -29.99 21.46
CA ARG A 350 20.73 -31.44 21.68
C ARG A 350 21.95 -31.94 22.45
N LYS A 351 23.15 -31.45 22.13
CA LYS A 351 24.39 -31.76 22.88
C LYS A 351 24.36 -31.27 24.34
N ARG A 352 23.70 -30.14 24.62
CA ARG A 352 23.53 -29.59 25.97
C ARG A 352 22.48 -30.34 26.82
N GLY A 353 21.76 -31.32 26.25
CA GLY A 353 20.86 -32.22 26.98
C GLY A 353 19.53 -31.61 27.46
N LYS A 354 19.20 -30.36 27.07
CA LYS A 354 17.96 -29.66 27.46
C LYS A 354 16.94 -29.53 26.32
N PHE A 355 17.17 -30.21 25.19
CA PHE A 355 16.31 -30.11 24.02
C PHE A 355 15.18 -31.13 24.11
N VAL A 356 13.95 -30.63 24.17
CA VAL A 356 12.71 -31.44 24.08
C VAL A 356 12.19 -31.28 22.66
N ASP A 357 12.19 -32.34 21.87
CA ASP A 357 11.59 -32.33 20.53
C ASP A 357 10.09 -32.55 20.67
N LEU A 358 9.28 -31.53 20.40
CA LEU A 358 7.82 -31.64 20.54
C LEU A 358 7.21 -32.60 19.51
N ALA A 359 7.93 -32.91 18.42
CA ALA A 359 7.53 -33.95 17.47
C ALA A 359 7.62 -35.36 18.07
N ASP A 360 8.39 -35.57 19.13
CA ASP A 360 8.43 -36.85 19.85
C ASP A 360 7.18 -37.07 20.72
N PHE A 361 6.37 -36.02 20.93
CA PHE A 361 5.14 -36.03 21.73
C PHE A 361 3.85 -35.87 20.91
N ALA A 362 3.96 -35.81 19.58
CA ALA A 362 2.86 -35.70 18.63
C ALA A 362 2.70 -37.02 17.85
#